data_AF-A0A6N8I2F4-F1
#
_entry.id   AF-A0A6N8I2F4-F1
#
_cell.length_a   1.000
_cell.length_b   1.000
_cell.length_c   1.000
_cell.angle_alpha   90.00
_cell.angle_beta   90.00
_cell.angle_gamma   90.00
#
_symmetry.space_group_name_H-M   'P 1'
#
loop_
_entity.id
_entity.type
_entity.pdbx_description
1 polymer ?
#
loop_
_entity_poly.entity_id
_entity_poly.type
_entity_poly.pdbx_seq_one_letter_code
_entity_poly.pdbx_strand_id
1 'polypeptide(L)'
;MKLMKTEEAVGQVLCHDITRIVRGVVKDAVFRKGHVIRPEDIPVLLSVGKDHVYIWENDETMLHENDAADILRAVCQGPGMHATAPKEGKIELIADRDGLLLVDLDRLREINTLGEMMIATRLSGFPVKKGDVLCGTRVIPLVIEKDKMARARETAGNEPLLKLAPIRAKKYGLVTTGGEVYYGRIEDTFTPVIQKKMGEYGCTMIAHEVLDDSHEKITSAIRDMLDRGCELRNL
;
A
#
# COMPACT_ATOMS: atom_id res chain seq x y z
N MET A 1 -14.81 12.37 26.49
CA MET A 1 -14.79 13.80 26.11
C MET A 1 -14.99 14.63 27.35
N LYS A 2 -14.08 15.57 27.61
CA LYS A 2 -14.04 16.39 28.83
C LYS A 2 -13.96 17.87 28.43
N LEU A 3 -14.70 18.72 29.12
CA LEU A 3 -14.54 20.17 28.98
C LEU A 3 -13.39 20.62 29.87
N MET A 4 -12.44 21.37 29.31
CA MET A 4 -11.22 21.81 29.98
C MET A 4 -10.94 23.28 29.65
N LYS A 5 -10.33 24.02 30.58
CA LYS A 5 -9.84 25.37 30.31
C LYS A 5 -8.76 25.33 29.23
N THR A 6 -8.86 26.22 28.25
CA THR A 6 -7.94 26.23 27.11
C THR A 6 -6.48 26.31 27.53
N GLU A 7 -6.16 27.13 28.54
CA GLU A 7 -4.79 27.30 29.07
C GLU A 7 -4.17 26.02 29.64
N GLU A 8 -5.00 25.07 30.09
CA GLU A 8 -4.57 23.79 30.68
C GLU A 8 -4.59 22.65 29.65
N ALA A 9 -5.00 22.93 28.41
CA ALA A 9 -5.31 21.90 27.41
C ALA A 9 -4.11 21.44 26.56
N VAL A 10 -2.90 21.92 26.84
CA VAL A 10 -1.68 21.50 26.13
C VAL A 10 -1.49 19.98 26.23
N GLY A 11 -1.18 19.34 25.11
CA GLY A 11 -1.01 17.89 24.97
C GLY A 11 -2.31 17.10 24.77
N GLN A 12 -3.46 17.74 24.90
CA GLN A 12 -4.77 17.11 24.73
C GLN A 12 -5.27 17.21 23.27
N VAL A 13 -6.19 16.31 22.90
CA VAL A 13 -6.68 16.19 21.52
C VAL A 13 -8.02 16.91 21.36
N LEU A 14 -8.14 17.82 20.39
CA LEU A 14 -9.39 18.52 20.09
C LEU A 14 -10.47 17.57 19.56
N CYS A 15 -11.66 17.60 20.16
CA CYS A 15 -12.80 16.79 19.73
C CYS A 15 -13.56 17.34 18.51
N HIS A 16 -13.35 18.62 18.16
CA HIS A 16 -14.09 19.32 17.12
C HIS A 16 -13.21 20.31 16.36
N ASP A 17 -13.59 20.59 15.11
CA ASP A 17 -13.02 21.70 14.33
C ASP A 17 -13.31 23.03 15.06
N ILE A 18 -12.29 23.87 15.17
CA ILE A 18 -12.39 25.23 15.69
C ILE A 18 -12.34 26.19 14.50
N THR A 19 -13.52 26.60 14.05
CA THR A 19 -13.68 27.56 12.96
C THR A 19 -13.57 28.98 13.48
N ARG A 20 -12.73 29.80 12.83
CA ARG A 20 -12.73 31.25 13.03
C ARG A 20 -13.71 31.86 12.04
N ILE A 21 -14.71 32.56 12.57
CA ILE A 21 -15.70 33.26 11.75
C ILE A 21 -15.33 34.75 11.74
N VAL A 22 -14.66 35.21 10.69
CA VAL A 22 -14.49 36.65 10.42
C VAL A 22 -15.43 37.02 9.27
N ARG A 23 -16.47 37.83 9.56
CA ARG A 23 -17.43 38.29 8.56
C ARG A 23 -16.69 38.93 7.38
N GLY A 24 -16.87 38.38 6.17
CA GLY A 24 -16.35 38.92 4.92
C GLY A 24 -14.89 38.57 4.56
N VAL A 25 -14.18 37.76 5.37
CA VAL A 25 -12.73 37.54 5.16
C VAL A 25 -12.35 36.05 5.04
N VAL A 26 -12.63 35.21 6.04
CA VAL A 26 -12.31 33.77 6.00
C VAL A 26 -13.37 32.97 6.76
N LYS A 27 -13.79 31.83 6.18
CA LYS A 27 -14.61 30.80 6.84
C LYS A 27 -13.90 29.45 6.69
N ASP A 28 -12.84 29.26 7.46
CA ASP A 28 -12.09 28.00 7.50
C ASP A 28 -11.76 27.61 8.96
N ALA A 29 -11.49 26.33 9.17
CA ALA A 29 -11.09 25.79 10.46
C ALA A 29 -9.64 26.22 10.76
N VAL A 30 -9.45 26.96 11.86
CA VAL A 30 -8.10 27.31 12.34
C VAL A 30 -7.44 26.10 12.98
N PHE A 31 -8.24 25.26 13.63
CA PHE A 31 -7.82 23.94 14.09
C PHE A 31 -8.83 22.90 13.63
N ARG A 32 -8.34 21.76 13.18
CA ARG A 32 -9.17 20.60 12.84
C ARG A 32 -9.34 19.71 14.07
N LYS A 33 -10.44 18.97 14.11
CA LYS A 33 -10.64 17.83 15.01
C LYS A 33 -9.45 16.87 14.87
N GLY A 34 -8.96 16.33 16.00
CA GLY A 34 -7.74 15.51 16.01
C GLY A 34 -6.44 16.33 16.05
N HIS A 35 -6.50 17.64 16.28
CA HIS A 35 -5.29 18.41 16.54
C HIS A 35 -4.85 18.25 18.00
N VAL A 36 -3.57 17.94 18.22
CA VAL A 36 -2.94 17.93 19.55
C VAL A 36 -2.55 19.35 19.90
N ILE A 37 -3.15 19.91 20.95
CA ILE A 37 -2.95 21.30 21.36
C ILE A 37 -1.50 21.49 21.82
N ARG A 38 -0.82 22.44 21.22
CA ARG A 38 0.55 22.85 21.57
C ARG A 38 0.55 24.17 22.35
N PRO A 39 1.64 24.51 23.08
CA PRO A 39 1.73 25.77 23.81
C PRO A 39 1.44 27.00 22.93
N GLU A 40 1.90 26.99 21.68
CA GLU A 40 1.67 28.05 20.70
C GLU A 40 0.22 28.21 20.24
N ASP A 41 -0.63 27.19 20.43
CA ASP A 41 -2.03 27.22 20.01
C ASP A 41 -2.93 27.93 21.02
N ILE A 42 -2.49 28.02 22.29
CA ILE A 42 -3.27 28.58 23.40
C ILE A 42 -3.70 30.03 23.10
N PRO A 43 -2.80 30.96 22.72
CA PRO A 43 -3.23 32.33 22.40
C PRO A 43 -4.18 32.38 21.20
N VAL A 44 -4.01 31.48 20.23
CA VAL A 44 -4.85 31.41 19.04
C VAL A 44 -6.26 30.93 19.38
N LEU A 45 -6.38 29.88 20.20
CA LEU A 45 -7.65 29.36 20.71
C LEU A 45 -8.40 30.41 21.55
N LEU A 46 -7.71 31.12 22.43
CA LEU A 46 -8.29 32.22 23.20
C LEU A 46 -8.74 33.37 22.28
N SER A 47 -7.94 33.72 21.26
CA SER A 47 -8.30 34.79 20.30
C SER A 47 -9.55 34.52 19.48
N VAL A 48 -9.96 33.25 19.34
CA VAL A 48 -11.21 32.85 18.68
C VAL A 48 -12.37 32.67 19.66
N GLY A 49 -12.22 33.13 20.91
CA GLY A 49 -13.25 33.12 21.94
C GLY A 49 -13.48 31.74 22.56
N LYS A 50 -12.47 30.88 22.57
CA LYS A 50 -12.54 29.57 23.22
C LYS A 50 -11.79 29.61 24.55
N ASP A 51 -12.47 30.05 25.61
CA ASP A 51 -11.96 29.96 26.99
C ASP A 51 -11.92 28.51 27.51
N HIS A 52 -12.80 27.68 26.95
CA HIS A 52 -12.84 26.24 27.22
C HIS A 52 -12.90 25.47 25.90
N VAL A 53 -12.23 24.33 25.88
CA VAL A 53 -12.21 23.40 24.76
C VAL A 53 -12.67 22.03 25.23
N TYR A 54 -13.37 21.31 24.35
CA TYR A 54 -13.65 19.91 24.58
C TYR A 54 -12.49 19.07 24.04
N ILE A 55 -11.93 18.29 24.94
CA ILE A 55 -10.77 17.46 24.66
C ILE A 55 -11.08 15.98 24.89
N TRP A 56 -10.33 15.14 24.17
CA TRP A 56 -10.09 13.78 24.58
C TRP A 56 -8.82 13.78 25.44
N GLU A 57 -8.91 13.18 26.62
CA GLU A 57 -7.73 13.04 27.48
C GLU A 57 -6.73 12.11 26.80
N ASN A 58 -5.58 12.67 26.44
CA ASN A 58 -4.42 11.92 26.02
C ASN A 58 -3.72 11.43 27.28
N ASP A 59 -4.30 10.43 27.95
CA ASP A 59 -3.66 9.78 29.07
C ASP A 59 -2.49 8.90 28.59
N GLU A 60 -1.62 8.46 29.50
CA GLU A 60 -0.45 7.66 29.15
C GLU A 60 -0.79 6.29 28.50
N THR A 61 -2.05 5.90 28.43
CA THR A 61 -2.52 4.63 27.84
C THR A 61 -3.09 4.79 26.43
N MET A 62 -3.34 6.02 25.97
CA MET A 62 -3.90 6.32 24.65
C MET A 62 -2.82 6.81 23.68
N LEU A 63 -3.05 6.59 22.39
CA LEU A 63 -2.27 7.13 21.28
C LEU A 63 -3.14 8.00 20.40
N HIS A 64 -2.55 9.07 19.88
CA HIS A 64 -3.16 9.84 18.82
C HIS A 64 -3.26 9.01 17.53
N GLU A 65 -4.33 9.21 16.75
CA GLU A 65 -4.58 8.47 15.51
C GLU A 65 -3.41 8.49 14.52
N ASN A 66 -2.70 9.62 14.43
CA ASN A 66 -1.55 9.75 13.52
C ASN A 66 -0.34 8.95 14.01
N ASP A 67 -0.10 8.89 15.33
CA ASP A 67 0.99 8.10 15.90
C ASP A 67 0.70 6.61 15.73
N ALA A 68 -0.56 6.22 15.94
CA ALA A 68 -1.01 4.86 15.70
C ALA A 68 -0.99 4.48 14.21
N ALA A 69 -1.35 5.39 13.30
CA ALA A 69 -1.23 5.16 11.86
C ALA A 69 0.23 4.94 11.44
N ASP A 70 1.18 5.59 12.12
CA ASP A 70 2.61 5.41 11.90
C ASP A 70 3.10 4.03 12.32
N ILE A 71 2.55 3.45 13.38
CA ILE A 71 2.81 2.05 13.77
C ILE A 71 2.32 1.10 12.67
N LEU A 72 1.10 1.28 12.16
CA LEU A 72 0.56 0.47 11.05
C LEU A 72 1.42 0.61 9.80
N ARG A 73 1.87 1.84 9.51
CA ARG A 73 2.78 2.10 8.39
C ARG A 73 4.09 1.33 8.56
N ALA A 74 4.67 1.35 9.76
CA ALA A 74 5.93 0.69 10.05
C ALA A 74 5.86 -0.84 9.90
N VAL A 75 4.75 -1.47 10.32
CA VAL A 75 4.56 -2.92 10.13
C VAL A 75 4.31 -3.29 8.66
N CYS A 76 3.76 -2.38 7.86
CA CYS A 76 3.53 -2.61 6.45
C CYS A 76 4.76 -2.39 5.57
N GLN A 77 5.54 -1.34 5.85
CA GLN A 77 6.50 -0.78 4.89
C GLN A 77 7.73 -1.67 4.69
N GLY A 78 7.84 -2.23 3.48
CA GLY A 78 9.05 -2.91 3.01
C GLY A 78 9.96 -2.02 2.16
N PRO A 79 11.13 -2.54 1.73
CA PRO A 79 12.06 -1.81 0.87
C PRO A 79 11.45 -1.44 -0.51
N GLY A 80 11.79 -0.25 -1.00
CA GLY A 80 11.30 0.28 -2.29
C GLY A 80 9.91 0.92 -2.20
N MET A 81 9.55 1.41 -1.02
CA MET A 81 8.31 2.14 -0.77
C MET A 81 8.60 3.35 0.11
N HIS A 82 7.85 4.43 -0.08
CA HIS A 82 7.84 5.58 0.82
C HIS A 82 6.42 5.86 1.35
N ALA A 83 6.34 6.56 2.48
CA ALA A 83 5.08 6.91 3.12
C ALA A 83 4.69 8.36 2.83
N THR A 84 3.37 8.63 2.74
CA THR A 84 2.84 9.99 2.80
C THR A 84 2.95 10.56 4.22
N ALA A 85 2.78 11.87 4.38
CA ALA A 85 2.57 12.46 5.69
C ALA A 85 1.25 11.93 6.31
N PRO A 86 1.18 11.77 7.64
CA PRO A 86 -0.06 11.39 8.31
C PRO A 86 -1.11 12.49 8.16
N LYS A 87 -2.35 12.07 7.84
CA LYS A 87 -3.49 12.97 7.72
C LYS A 87 -4.75 12.25 8.18
N GLU A 88 -5.37 12.74 9.26
CA GLU A 88 -6.63 12.20 9.82
C GLU A 88 -6.56 10.68 10.05
N GLY A 89 -5.50 10.24 10.74
CA GLY A 89 -5.24 8.84 11.04
C GLY A 89 -4.91 7.98 9.83
N LYS A 90 -4.68 8.56 8.64
CA LYS A 90 -4.37 7.84 7.39
C LYS A 90 -2.93 8.06 6.94
N ILE A 91 -2.27 6.98 6.54
CA ILE A 91 -0.98 7.01 5.83
C ILE A 91 -1.02 6.08 4.63
N GLU A 92 -0.50 6.51 3.50
CA GLU A 92 -0.37 5.70 2.29
C GLU A 92 1.08 5.32 2.03
N LEU A 93 1.28 4.10 1.52
CA LEU A 93 2.56 3.62 1.03
C LEU A 93 2.57 3.64 -0.49
N ILE A 94 3.60 4.24 -1.08
CA ILE A 94 3.75 4.48 -2.51
C ILE A 94 4.98 3.74 -3.02
N ALA A 95 4.89 3.12 -4.20
CA ALA A 95 6.00 2.42 -4.83
C ALA A 95 7.11 3.35 -5.32
N ASP A 96 8.36 3.07 -4.97
CA ASP A 96 9.54 3.80 -5.47
C ASP A 96 10.04 3.29 -6.82
N ARG A 97 9.59 2.09 -7.22
CA ARG A 97 10.02 1.38 -8.42
C ARG A 97 8.91 0.51 -8.97
N ASP A 98 9.06 0.11 -10.22
CA ASP A 98 8.24 -0.95 -10.80
C ASP A 98 8.54 -2.29 -10.11
N GLY A 99 7.54 -3.14 -9.98
CA GLY A 99 7.72 -4.45 -9.38
C GLY A 99 6.44 -5.24 -9.21
N LEU A 100 6.56 -6.38 -8.52
CA LEU A 100 5.46 -7.22 -8.10
C LEU A 100 5.17 -6.96 -6.63
N LEU A 101 3.95 -6.51 -6.32
CA LEU A 101 3.51 -6.35 -4.94
C LEU A 101 3.18 -7.72 -4.35
N LEU A 102 3.81 -8.05 -3.23
CA LEU A 102 3.49 -9.22 -2.42
C LEU A 102 3.02 -8.75 -1.05
N VAL A 103 1.92 -9.32 -0.59
CA VAL A 103 1.29 -9.00 0.69
C VAL A 103 1.09 -10.29 1.47
N ASP A 104 1.49 -10.29 2.74
CA ASP A 104 1.13 -11.34 3.69
C ASP A 104 -0.34 -11.17 4.10
N LEU A 105 -1.21 -11.92 3.41
CA LEU A 105 -2.66 -11.78 3.58
C LEU A 105 -3.16 -12.31 4.93
N ASP A 106 -2.47 -13.27 5.53
CA ASP A 106 -2.92 -13.89 6.77
C ASP A 106 -2.66 -12.95 7.95
N ARG A 107 -1.43 -12.44 8.09
CA ARG A 107 -1.11 -11.42 9.11
C ARG A 107 -1.91 -10.13 8.90
N LEU A 108 -2.13 -9.72 7.65
CA LEU A 108 -2.98 -8.56 7.33
C LEU A 108 -4.41 -8.73 7.85
N ARG A 109 -5.01 -9.91 7.67
CA ARG A 109 -6.36 -10.22 8.15
C ARG A 109 -6.44 -10.26 9.66
N GLU A 110 -5.44 -10.83 10.32
CA GLU A 110 -5.37 -10.88 11.79
C GLU A 110 -5.33 -9.47 12.39
N ILE A 111 -4.47 -8.59 11.86
CA ILE A 111 -4.39 -7.19 12.30
C ILE A 111 -5.71 -6.45 12.07
N ASN A 112 -6.32 -6.60 10.88
CA ASN A 112 -7.61 -5.98 10.58
C ASN A 112 -8.76 -6.49 11.47
N THR A 113 -8.63 -7.68 12.05
CA THR A 113 -9.62 -8.26 12.98
C THR A 113 -9.52 -7.66 14.39
N LEU A 114 -8.43 -6.97 14.73
CA LEU A 114 -8.30 -6.27 16.01
C LEU A 114 -9.28 -5.09 16.16
N GLY A 115 -9.82 -4.59 15.05
CA GLY A 115 -10.84 -3.53 15.02
C GLY A 115 -10.29 -2.14 15.36
N GLU A 116 -11.05 -1.11 14.98
CA GLU A 116 -10.69 0.33 15.12
C GLU A 116 -9.44 0.77 14.35
N MET A 117 -8.80 -0.16 13.64
CA MET A 117 -7.73 0.06 12.69
C MET A 117 -8.02 -0.70 11.40
N MET A 118 -7.47 -0.22 10.29
CA MET A 118 -7.63 -0.82 8.98
C MET A 118 -6.34 -0.66 8.18
N ILE A 119 -5.98 -1.71 7.48
CA ILE A 119 -4.95 -1.73 6.44
C ILE A 119 -5.63 -2.26 5.17
N ALA A 120 -5.65 -1.44 4.13
CA ALA A 120 -6.18 -1.79 2.81
C ALA A 120 -5.05 -1.78 1.79
N THR A 121 -4.88 -2.88 1.05
CA THR A 121 -3.80 -3.03 0.06
C THR A 121 -4.37 -3.22 -1.34
N ARG A 122 -3.54 -2.95 -2.35
CA ARG A 122 -3.75 -3.56 -3.68
C ARG A 122 -3.64 -5.08 -3.58
N LEU A 123 -4.15 -5.76 -4.61
CA LEU A 123 -4.12 -7.21 -4.67
C LEU A 123 -2.68 -7.74 -4.70
N SER A 124 -2.39 -8.72 -3.84
CA SER A 124 -1.11 -9.42 -3.80
C SER A 124 -0.88 -10.18 -5.10
N GLY A 125 0.37 -10.23 -5.57
CA GLY A 125 0.76 -10.90 -6.81
C GLY A 125 0.50 -10.08 -8.09
N PHE A 126 0.21 -8.78 -7.97
CA PHE A 126 -0.01 -7.91 -9.14
C PHE A 126 1.18 -6.99 -9.40
N PRO A 127 1.49 -6.72 -10.69
CA PRO A 127 2.49 -5.75 -11.06
C PRO A 127 2.01 -4.33 -10.69
N VAL A 128 2.95 -3.52 -10.22
CA VAL A 128 2.74 -2.12 -9.86
C VAL A 128 3.84 -1.27 -10.48
N LYS A 129 3.53 0.00 -10.72
CA LYS A 129 4.44 0.99 -11.29
C LYS A 129 4.93 1.94 -10.20
N LYS A 130 6.12 2.52 -10.42
CA LYS A 130 6.60 3.63 -9.58
C LYS A 130 5.51 4.71 -9.48
N GLY A 131 5.22 5.14 -8.25
CA GLY A 131 4.18 6.13 -7.96
C GLY A 131 2.80 5.54 -7.65
N ASP A 132 2.58 4.24 -7.85
CA ASP A 132 1.33 3.60 -7.44
C ASP A 132 1.19 3.57 -5.91
N VAL A 133 0.00 3.90 -5.41
CA VAL A 133 -0.38 3.66 -4.02
C VAL A 133 -0.58 2.16 -3.80
N LEU A 134 0.24 1.56 -2.94
CA LEU A 134 0.26 0.12 -2.65
C LEU A 134 -0.69 -0.25 -1.52
N CYS A 135 -0.76 0.61 -0.51
CA CYS A 135 -1.51 0.39 0.72
C CYS A 135 -1.91 1.71 1.38
N GLY A 136 -3.07 1.73 2.03
CA GLY A 136 -3.47 2.76 2.97
C GLY A 136 -3.71 2.16 4.35
N THR A 137 -3.08 2.72 5.37
CA THR A 137 -3.42 2.45 6.77
C THR A 137 -4.39 3.51 7.27
N ARG A 138 -5.29 3.13 8.17
CA ARG A 138 -6.23 4.05 8.82
C ARG A 138 -6.52 3.63 10.25
N VAL A 139 -6.37 4.56 11.18
CA VAL A 139 -6.94 4.47 12.53
C VAL A 139 -8.29 5.19 12.50
N ILE A 140 -9.34 4.51 12.99
CA ILE A 140 -10.72 4.97 12.87
C ILE A 140 -11.09 5.99 13.96
N PRO A 141 -10.80 5.73 15.26
CA PRO A 141 -11.01 6.73 16.30
C PRO A 141 -9.87 7.75 16.35
N LEU A 142 -10.13 8.93 16.90
CA LEU A 142 -9.11 9.98 17.08
C LEU A 142 -7.97 9.56 18.00
N VAL A 143 -8.29 8.67 18.94
CA VAL A 143 -7.34 8.10 19.87
C VAL A 143 -7.64 6.61 20.03
N ILE A 144 -6.59 5.82 20.24
CA ILE A 144 -6.66 4.35 20.33
C ILE A 144 -5.75 3.86 21.45
N GLU A 145 -6.09 2.75 22.09
CA GLU A 145 -5.31 2.20 23.19
C GLU A 145 -3.92 1.74 22.72
N LYS A 146 -2.87 2.10 23.48
CA LYS A 146 -1.49 1.67 23.24
C LYS A 146 -1.37 0.16 23.14
N ASP A 147 -2.06 -0.56 24.02
CA ASP A 147 -2.04 -2.03 24.05
C ASP A 147 -2.59 -2.64 22.75
N LYS A 148 -3.59 -2.00 22.13
CA LYS A 148 -4.15 -2.46 20.85
C LYS A 148 -3.13 -2.34 19.73
N MET A 149 -2.41 -1.22 19.70
CA MET A 149 -1.32 -0.98 18.75
C MET A 149 -0.10 -1.86 19.00
N ALA A 150 0.20 -2.16 20.27
CA ALA A 150 1.23 -3.12 20.64
C ALA A 150 0.90 -4.53 20.13
N ARG A 151 -0.35 -4.97 20.27
CA ARG A 151 -0.83 -6.25 19.72
C ARG A 151 -0.76 -6.26 18.19
N ALA A 152 -1.14 -5.19 17.51
CA ALA A 152 -1.01 -5.10 16.05
C ALA A 152 0.45 -5.27 15.60
N ARG A 153 1.40 -4.70 16.34
CA ARG A 153 2.83 -4.85 16.10
C ARG A 153 3.33 -6.29 16.36
N GLU A 154 2.85 -6.90 17.44
CA GLU A 154 3.19 -8.28 17.78
C GLU A 154 2.67 -9.26 16.72
N THR A 155 1.41 -9.12 16.29
CA THR A 155 0.80 -9.91 15.20
C THR A 155 1.56 -9.73 13.88
N ALA A 156 2.03 -8.52 13.59
CA ALA A 156 2.85 -8.29 12.41
C ALA A 156 4.21 -9.00 12.48
N GLY A 157 4.77 -9.21 13.68
CA GLY A 157 6.09 -9.82 13.85
C GLY A 157 7.24 -8.94 13.36
N ASN A 158 8.35 -9.57 12.97
CA ASN A 158 9.61 -8.86 12.67
C ASN A 158 9.79 -8.50 11.19
N GLU A 159 8.98 -9.06 10.29
CA GLU A 159 9.07 -8.80 8.86
C GLU A 159 7.92 -7.92 8.37
N PRO A 160 8.16 -6.96 7.45
CA PRO A 160 7.10 -6.15 6.86
C PRO A 160 6.01 -7.00 6.19
N LEU A 161 4.76 -6.56 6.30
CA LEU A 161 3.62 -7.23 5.64
C LEU A 161 3.66 -7.10 4.11
N LEU A 162 4.26 -6.01 3.59
CA LEU A 162 4.34 -5.75 2.16
C LEU A 162 5.79 -5.87 1.67
N LYS A 163 5.94 -6.50 0.52
CA LYS A 163 7.20 -6.62 -0.21
C LYS A 163 7.02 -6.22 -1.66
N LEU A 164 7.88 -5.32 -2.14
CA LEU A 164 7.93 -4.95 -3.56
C LEU A 164 9.11 -5.67 -4.22
N ALA A 165 8.82 -6.80 -4.87
CA ALA A 165 9.82 -7.60 -5.54
C ALA A 165 10.13 -7.03 -6.93
N PRO A 166 11.40 -6.88 -7.32
CA PRO A 166 11.74 -6.44 -8.67
C PRO A 166 11.34 -7.50 -9.69
N ILE A 167 10.72 -7.08 -10.79
CA ILE A 167 10.50 -7.95 -11.95
C ILE A 167 11.80 -7.96 -12.75
N ARG A 168 12.40 -9.13 -12.90
CA ARG A 168 13.64 -9.29 -13.67
C ARG A 168 13.27 -9.64 -15.10
N ALA A 169 13.88 -8.93 -16.05
CA ALA A 169 13.85 -9.31 -17.45
C ALA A 169 14.41 -10.73 -17.61
N LYS A 170 13.72 -11.56 -18.39
CA LYS A 170 14.07 -12.96 -18.62
C LYS A 170 14.13 -13.26 -20.11
N LYS A 171 15.02 -14.16 -20.48
CA LYS A 171 15.01 -14.77 -21.81
C LYS A 171 13.96 -15.87 -21.83
N TYR A 172 13.07 -15.88 -22.81
CA TYR A 172 12.03 -16.89 -22.91
C TYR A 172 11.97 -17.52 -24.30
N GLY A 173 11.48 -18.75 -24.33
CA GLY A 173 11.14 -19.47 -25.55
C GLY A 173 9.62 -19.54 -25.69
N LEU A 174 9.14 -19.54 -26.92
CA LEU A 174 7.72 -19.71 -27.23
C LEU A 174 7.54 -20.92 -28.14
N VAL A 175 6.64 -21.83 -27.78
CA VAL A 175 6.20 -22.91 -28.67
C VAL A 175 4.74 -22.64 -29.00
N THR A 176 4.44 -22.44 -30.28
CA THR A 176 3.06 -22.37 -30.76
C THR A 176 2.64 -23.76 -31.22
N THR A 177 1.69 -24.38 -30.53
CA THR A 177 1.12 -25.68 -30.91
C THR A 177 -0.20 -25.50 -31.64
N GLY A 178 -0.46 -26.38 -32.60
CA GLY A 178 -1.75 -26.46 -33.30
C GLY A 178 -1.53 -26.80 -34.76
N GLY A 179 -2.13 -27.89 -35.23
CA GLY A 179 -1.97 -28.34 -36.61
C GLY A 179 -2.38 -27.28 -37.63
N GLU A 180 -3.43 -26.52 -37.35
CA GLU A 180 -3.89 -25.42 -38.19
C GLU A 180 -2.85 -24.30 -38.36
N VAL A 181 -2.07 -23.98 -37.32
CA VAL A 181 -0.98 -23.00 -37.41
C VAL A 181 0.23 -23.63 -38.11
N TYR A 182 0.59 -24.85 -37.73
CA TYR A 182 1.72 -25.60 -38.31
C TYR A 182 1.59 -25.81 -39.82
N TYR A 183 0.40 -26.18 -40.30
CA TYR A 183 0.12 -26.35 -41.73
C TYR A 183 -0.21 -25.04 -42.45
N GLY A 184 -0.14 -23.89 -41.77
CA GLY A 184 -0.43 -22.57 -42.35
C GLY A 184 -1.88 -22.36 -42.76
N ARG A 185 -2.83 -23.09 -42.15
CA ARG A 185 -4.28 -22.92 -42.39
C ARG A 185 -4.80 -21.65 -41.74
N ILE A 186 -4.17 -21.22 -40.63
CA ILE A 186 -4.42 -19.94 -39.97
C ILE A 186 -3.09 -19.23 -39.66
N GLU A 187 -3.14 -17.92 -39.47
CA GLU A 187 -1.99 -17.11 -39.05
C GLU A 187 -1.82 -17.12 -37.52
N ASP A 188 -0.57 -17.17 -37.04
CA ASP A 188 -0.25 -17.09 -35.61
C ASP A 188 -0.44 -15.66 -35.10
N THR A 189 -1.62 -15.40 -34.54
CA THR A 189 -1.96 -14.13 -33.89
C THR A 189 -1.56 -14.08 -32.41
N PHE A 190 -1.13 -15.20 -31.83
CA PHE A 190 -0.83 -15.29 -30.40
C PHE A 190 0.61 -14.90 -30.08
N THR A 191 1.56 -15.26 -30.94
CA THR A 191 2.97 -14.89 -30.79
C THR A 191 3.19 -13.38 -30.62
N PRO A 192 2.62 -12.50 -31.49
CA PRO A 192 2.75 -11.05 -31.31
C PRO A 192 2.17 -10.55 -29.98
N VAL A 193 1.09 -11.17 -29.49
CA VAL A 193 0.44 -10.80 -28.22
C VAL A 193 1.33 -11.16 -27.03
N ILE A 194 1.91 -12.37 -27.03
CA ILE A 194 2.85 -12.79 -25.99
C ILE A 194 4.11 -11.92 -26.02
N GLN A 195 4.65 -11.64 -27.20
CA GLN A 195 5.83 -10.79 -27.35
C GLN A 195 5.60 -9.39 -26.79
N LYS A 196 4.45 -8.77 -27.08
CA LYS A 196 4.07 -7.48 -26.51
C LYS A 196 3.99 -7.52 -24.98
N LYS A 197 3.26 -8.49 -24.43
CA LYS A 197 3.07 -8.65 -22.97
C LYS A 197 4.38 -8.90 -22.23
N MET A 198 5.22 -9.80 -22.75
CA MET A 198 6.53 -10.10 -22.16
C MET A 198 7.48 -8.91 -22.26
N GLY A 199 7.39 -8.14 -23.36
CA GLY A 199 8.15 -6.91 -23.55
C GLY A 199 7.86 -5.82 -22.50
N GLU A 200 6.62 -5.73 -21.97
CA GLU A 200 6.26 -4.81 -20.88
C GLU A 200 7.06 -5.06 -19.58
N TYR A 201 7.60 -6.28 -19.42
CA TYR A 201 8.46 -6.69 -18.31
C TYR A 201 9.95 -6.74 -18.68
N GLY A 202 10.32 -6.27 -19.87
CA GLY A 202 11.69 -6.31 -20.39
C GLY A 202 12.16 -7.71 -20.81
N CYS A 203 11.28 -8.70 -20.86
CA CYS A 203 11.63 -10.05 -21.28
C CYS A 203 11.89 -10.11 -22.80
N THR A 204 12.81 -10.97 -23.22
CA THR A 204 13.22 -11.11 -24.62
C THR A 204 12.98 -12.53 -25.11
N MET A 205 12.32 -12.68 -26.25
CA MET A 205 12.15 -13.97 -26.91
C MET A 205 13.45 -14.35 -27.61
N ILE A 206 14.01 -15.52 -27.29
CA ILE A 206 15.27 -16.00 -27.90
C ILE A 206 15.09 -17.25 -28.77
N ALA A 207 13.90 -17.85 -28.72
CA ALA A 207 13.51 -19.01 -29.51
C ALA A 207 11.99 -18.98 -29.73
N HIS A 208 11.57 -19.31 -30.95
CA HIS A 208 10.18 -19.50 -31.30
C HIS A 208 10.07 -20.67 -32.27
N GLU A 209 9.21 -21.64 -31.97
CA GLU A 209 8.92 -22.78 -32.84
C GLU A 209 7.42 -22.99 -32.96
N VAL A 210 6.97 -23.33 -34.17
CA VAL A 210 5.59 -23.73 -34.44
C VAL A 210 5.59 -25.23 -34.70
N LEU A 211 4.80 -25.98 -33.92
CA LEU A 211 4.78 -27.44 -33.94
C LEU A 211 3.35 -27.96 -34.08
N ASP A 212 3.21 -29.17 -34.62
CA ASP A 212 1.97 -29.94 -34.50
C ASP A 212 1.77 -30.44 -33.06
N ASP A 213 0.63 -31.07 -32.78
CA ASP A 213 0.29 -31.57 -31.43
C ASP A 213 1.07 -32.85 -31.04
N SER A 214 2.26 -33.07 -31.62
CA SER A 214 3.15 -34.16 -31.26
C SER A 214 3.87 -33.87 -29.94
N HIS A 215 3.51 -34.62 -28.90
CA HIS A 215 4.14 -34.52 -27.59
C HIS A 215 5.68 -34.67 -27.63
N GLU A 216 6.19 -35.54 -28.51
CA GLU A 216 7.63 -35.79 -28.66
C GLU A 216 8.35 -34.55 -29.22
N LYS A 217 7.80 -33.94 -30.27
CA LYS A 217 8.37 -32.71 -30.87
C LYS A 217 8.32 -31.55 -29.89
N ILE A 218 7.19 -31.35 -29.22
CA ILE A 218 7.02 -30.29 -28.21
C ILE A 218 8.05 -30.44 -27.09
N THR A 219 8.21 -31.66 -26.57
CA THR A 219 9.20 -31.95 -25.51
C THR A 219 10.63 -31.69 -25.99
N SER A 220 10.96 -32.08 -27.22
CA SER A 220 12.28 -31.85 -27.81
C SER A 220 12.59 -30.36 -27.96
N ALA A 221 11.65 -29.57 -28.51
CA ALA A 221 11.81 -28.14 -28.67
C ALA A 221 11.97 -27.43 -27.32
N ILE A 222 11.19 -27.80 -26.30
CA ILE A 222 11.34 -27.23 -24.96
C ILE A 222 12.73 -27.51 -24.39
N ARG A 223 13.30 -28.71 -24.61
CA ARG A 223 14.66 -29.03 -24.14
C ARG A 223 15.73 -28.22 -24.90
N ASP A 224 15.64 -28.11 -26.21
CA ASP A 224 16.54 -27.27 -27.01
C ASP A 224 16.51 -25.80 -26.54
N MET A 225 15.31 -25.27 -26.29
CA MET A 225 15.14 -23.92 -25.77
C MET A 225 15.81 -23.71 -24.41
N LEU A 226 15.76 -24.71 -23.52
CA LEU A 226 16.47 -24.67 -22.24
C LEU A 226 17.98 -24.66 -22.43
N ASP A 227 18.51 -25.51 -23.33
CA ASP A 227 19.94 -25.56 -23.64
C ASP A 227 20.46 -24.25 -24.26
N ARG A 228 19.59 -23.54 -24.99
CA ARG A 228 19.85 -22.19 -25.53
C ARG A 228 19.75 -21.07 -24.49
N GLY A 229 19.42 -21.40 -23.23
CA GLY A 229 19.39 -20.46 -22.12
C GLY A 229 18.06 -19.74 -21.91
N CYS A 230 16.94 -20.33 -22.32
CA CYS A 230 15.61 -19.85 -21.93
C CYS A 230 15.41 -20.05 -20.42
N GLU A 231 14.99 -18.99 -19.73
CA GLU A 231 14.74 -18.99 -18.28
C GLU A 231 13.24 -19.11 -17.95
N LEU A 232 12.37 -18.88 -18.94
CA LEU A 232 10.92 -19.05 -18.87
C LEU A 232 10.44 -19.84 -20.08
N ARG A 233 9.54 -20.80 -19.84
CA ARG A 233 8.80 -21.53 -20.86
C ARG A 233 7.31 -21.33 -20.62
N ASN A 234 6.59 -20.91 -21.64
CA ASN A 234 5.13 -20.95 -21.64
C ASN A 234 4.72 -22.29 -22.25
N LEU A 235 3.80 -23.02 -21.60
CA LEU A 235 3.14 -24.21 -22.14
C LEU A 235 1.77 -23.81 -22.66
#